data_AF-A0A2E9CX26-F1
#
_entry.id   AF-A0A2E9CX26-F1
#
_cell.length_a   1.000
_cell.length_b   1.000
_cell.length_c   1.000
_cell.angle_alpha   90.00
_cell.angle_beta   90.00
_cell.angle_gamma   90.00
#
_symmetry.space_group_name_H-M   'P 1'
#
loop_
_entity.id
_entity.type
_entity.pdbx_description
1 polymer ?
#
loop_
_entity_poly.entity_id
_entity_poly.type
_entity_poly.pdbx_seq_one_letter_code
_entity_poly.pdbx_strand_id
1 'polypeptide(L)'
;MKKSKYEILSKLKKIKKNKLVSNLGTLNKEKTKIKKINDELKEMLDESKFVIGETLNSGSLRQVSSFRKNLQEKIDISKNRATHLSKEIDGYLGEINKVNKQQEKINEKIRKEFFISEKTKELKESTNFKVKSYQ
;
A
#
# COMPACT_ATOMS: atom_id res chain seq x y z
N MET A 1 35.64 3.14 1.83
CA MET A 1 35.24 1.89 1.15
C MET A 1 34.14 2.18 0.13
N LYS A 2 34.33 1.76 -1.12
CA LYS A 2 33.30 1.90 -2.18
C LYS A 2 32.13 0.96 -1.81
N LYS A 3 30.92 1.49 -1.65
CA LYS A 3 29.73 0.66 -1.34
C LYS A 3 29.51 -0.35 -2.47
N SER A 4 29.19 -1.60 -2.11
CA SER A 4 28.87 -2.63 -3.11
C SER A 4 27.63 -2.19 -3.91
N LYS A 5 27.63 -2.52 -5.21
CA LYS A 5 26.49 -2.24 -6.10
C LYS A 5 25.17 -2.74 -5.50
N TYR A 6 25.19 -3.90 -4.85
CA TYR A 6 24.01 -4.50 -4.25
C TYR A 6 23.56 -3.81 -2.95
N GLU A 7 24.48 -3.23 -2.18
CA GLU A 7 24.12 -2.41 -1.02
C GLU A 7 23.38 -1.14 -1.43
N ILE A 8 23.84 -0.48 -2.50
CA ILE A 8 23.16 0.69 -3.08
C ILE A 8 21.77 0.28 -3.57
N LEU A 9 21.69 -0.81 -4.33
CA LEU A 9 20.43 -1.31 -4.85
C LEU A 9 19.45 -1.68 -3.71
N SER A 10 19.93 -2.28 -2.62
CA SER A 10 19.13 -2.60 -1.44
C SER A 10 18.52 -1.34 -0.80
N LYS A 11 19.31 -0.27 -0.66
CA LYS A 11 18.83 1.03 -0.15
C LYS A 11 17.77 1.64 -1.07
N LEU A 12 17.98 1.61 -2.38
CA LEU A 12 16.99 2.09 -3.35
C LEU A 12 15.67 1.31 -3.25
N LYS A 13 15.72 -0.02 -3.07
CA LYS A 13 14.51 -0.83 -2.85
C LYS A 13 13.81 -0.50 -1.53
N LYS A 14 14.56 -0.25 -0.45
CA LYS A 14 13.98 0.21 0.83
C LYS A 14 13.24 1.53 0.67
N ILE A 15 13.85 2.51 0.00
CA ILE A 15 13.20 3.81 -0.28
C ILE A 15 11.92 3.60 -1.09
N LYS A 16 11.96 2.80 -2.16
CA LYS A 16 10.77 2.48 -2.96
C LYS A 16 9.67 1.84 -2.12
N LYS A 17 10.01 0.84 -1.28
CA LYS A 17 9.05 0.18 -0.39
C LYS A 17 8.40 1.17 0.57
N ASN A 18 9.18 2.03 1.21
CA ASN A 18 8.67 3.02 2.15
C ASN A 18 7.68 3.98 1.48
N LYS A 19 7.94 4.41 0.24
CA LYS A 19 7.01 5.24 -0.53
C LYS A 19 5.69 4.51 -0.79
N LEU A 20 5.74 3.24 -1.20
CA LEU A 20 4.54 2.43 -1.42
C LEU A 20 3.71 2.24 -0.14
N VAL A 21 4.39 1.95 0.99
CA VAL A 21 3.73 1.79 2.30
C VAL A 21 3.08 3.09 2.77
N SER A 22 3.76 4.23 2.58
CA SER A 22 3.20 5.55 2.90
C SER A 22 1.91 5.82 2.12
N ASN A 23 1.92 5.58 0.81
CA ASN A 23 0.74 5.74 -0.05
C ASN A 23 -0.41 4.82 0.39
N LEU A 24 -0.12 3.56 0.71
CA LEU A 24 -1.10 2.62 1.29
C LEU A 24 -1.71 3.15 2.59
N GLY A 25 -0.91 3.76 3.45
CA GLY A 25 -1.40 4.43 4.67
C GLY A 25 -2.41 5.52 4.36
N THR A 26 -2.16 6.34 3.34
CA THR A 26 -3.09 7.38 2.88
C THR A 26 -4.38 6.78 2.31
N LEU A 27 -4.28 5.77 1.44
CA LEU A 27 -5.45 5.10 0.85
C LEU A 27 -6.32 4.41 1.91
N ASN A 28 -5.72 3.80 2.94
CA ASN A 28 -6.46 3.19 4.04
C ASN A 28 -7.21 4.23 4.88
N LYS A 29 -6.60 5.40 5.13
CA LYS A 29 -7.29 6.51 5.79
C LYS A 29 -8.48 6.98 4.96
N GLU A 30 -8.32 7.12 3.64
CA GLU A 30 -9.41 7.50 2.75
C GLU A 30 -10.53 6.44 2.74
N LYS A 31 -10.20 5.15 2.63
CA LYS A 31 -11.16 4.05 2.68
C LYS A 31 -12.00 4.10 3.96
N THR A 32 -11.37 4.38 5.09
CA THR A 32 -12.06 4.52 6.38
C THR A 32 -13.01 5.71 6.39
N LYS A 33 -12.61 6.86 5.83
CA LYS A 33 -13.47 8.04 5.69
C LYS A 33 -14.67 7.77 4.79
N ILE A 34 -14.45 7.16 3.62
CA ILE A 34 -15.52 6.80 2.68
C ILE A 34 -16.51 5.84 3.31
N LYS A 35 -16.03 4.88 4.11
CA LYS A 35 -16.92 3.99 4.87
C LYS A 35 -17.84 4.77 5.81
N LYS A 36 -17.29 5.67 6.62
CA LYS A 36 -18.07 6.52 7.54
C LYS A 36 -19.12 7.34 6.80
N ILE A 37 -18.72 8.01 5.71
CA ILE A 37 -19.63 8.80 4.88
C ILE A 37 -20.76 7.93 4.32
N ASN A 38 -20.46 6.71 3.85
CA ASN A 38 -21.49 5.81 3.33
C ASN A 38 -22.46 5.36 4.42
N ASP A 39 -21.97 5.10 5.63
CA ASP A 39 -22.79 4.70 6.77
C ASP A 39 -23.72 5.85 7.20
N GLU A 40 -23.21 7.08 7.31
CA GLU A 40 -23.99 8.30 7.58
C GLU A 40 -25.06 8.57 6.50
N LEU A 41 -24.71 8.43 5.22
CA LEU A 41 -25.68 8.63 4.12
C LEU A 41 -26.82 7.60 4.14
N LYS A 42 -26.53 6.36 4.55
CA LYS A 42 -27.56 5.32 4.69
C LYS A 42 -28.48 5.62 5.86
N GLU A 43 -27.93 6.06 6.97
CA GLU A 43 -28.71 6.49 8.14
C GLU A 43 -29.66 7.62 7.75
N MET A 44 -29.19 8.67 7.08
CA MET A 44 -30.04 9.76 6.56
C MET A 44 -31.12 9.26 5.57
N LEU A 45 -30.81 8.25 4.76
CA LEU A 45 -31.77 7.66 3.83
C LEU A 45 -32.87 6.86 4.57
N ASP A 46 -32.50 6.22 5.67
CA ASP A 46 -33.42 5.48 6.52
C ASP A 46 -34.29 6.43 7.36
N GLU A 47 -33.73 7.51 7.90
CA GLU A 47 -34.45 8.55 8.63
C GLU A 47 -35.43 9.33 7.75
N SER A 48 -35.10 9.54 6.47
CA SER A 48 -35.97 10.23 5.52
C SER A 48 -37.11 9.37 4.95
N LYS A 49 -37.44 8.23 5.59
CA LYS A 49 -38.58 7.39 5.20
C LYS A 49 -39.89 8.08 5.57
N PHE A 50 -40.92 7.85 4.77
CA PHE A 50 -42.26 8.35 5.06
C PHE A 50 -42.83 7.65 6.29
N VAL A 51 -43.43 8.44 7.19
CA VAL A 51 -44.14 7.88 8.35
C VAL A 51 -45.45 7.26 7.89
N ILE A 52 -45.66 6.01 8.27
CA ILE A 52 -46.88 5.27 7.90
C ILE A 52 -48.08 5.93 8.60
N GLY A 53 -49.11 6.27 7.83
CA GLY A 53 -50.34 6.89 8.33
C GLY A 53 -50.32 8.42 8.37
N GLU A 54 -49.22 9.06 8.00
CA GLU A 54 -49.14 10.52 7.92
C GLU A 54 -49.74 11.04 6.59
N THR A 55 -50.57 12.07 6.66
CA THR A 55 -51.11 12.72 5.46
C THR A 55 -50.11 13.75 4.96
N LEU A 56 -49.43 13.44 3.85
CA LEU A 56 -48.45 14.33 3.25
C LEU A 56 -49.08 15.19 2.15
N ASN A 57 -48.76 16.48 2.14
CA ASN A 57 -49.07 17.32 0.99
C ASN A 57 -48.11 17.01 -0.19
N SER A 58 -48.54 17.35 -1.40
CA SER A 58 -47.79 17.04 -2.63
C SER A 58 -46.41 17.71 -2.70
N GLY A 59 -46.23 18.87 -2.05
CA GLY A 59 -44.96 19.57 -1.95
C GLY A 59 -43.93 18.79 -1.11
N SER A 60 -44.33 18.39 0.09
CA SER A 60 -43.51 17.57 1.00
C SER A 60 -43.14 16.22 0.37
N LEU A 61 -44.08 15.59 -0.34
CA LEU A 61 -43.82 14.33 -1.07
C LEU A 61 -42.72 14.51 -2.13
N ARG A 62 -42.80 15.58 -2.93
CA ARG A 62 -41.79 15.89 -3.96
C ARG A 62 -40.43 16.20 -3.34
N GLN A 63 -40.39 16.97 -2.25
CA GLN A 63 -39.16 17.33 -1.56
C GLN A 63 -38.45 16.09 -1.01
N VAL A 64 -39.16 15.24 -0.26
CA VAL A 64 -38.59 14.01 0.30
C VAL A 64 -38.15 13.06 -0.82
N SER A 65 -38.94 12.90 -1.87
CA SER A 65 -38.56 12.06 -3.01
C SER A 65 -37.29 12.57 -3.70
N SER A 66 -37.15 13.88 -3.91
CA SER A 66 -35.96 14.49 -4.51
C SER A 66 -34.74 14.30 -3.61
N PHE A 67 -34.90 14.54 -2.30
CA PHE A 67 -33.84 14.34 -1.31
C PHE A 67 -33.34 12.90 -1.27
N ARG A 68 -34.27 11.92 -1.22
CA ARG A 68 -33.93 10.49 -1.24
C ARG A 68 -33.20 10.09 -2.52
N LYS A 69 -33.60 10.63 -3.68
CA LYS A 69 -32.90 10.40 -4.95
C LYS A 69 -31.45 10.93 -4.89
N ASN A 70 -31.25 12.13 -4.36
CA ASN A 70 -29.92 12.72 -4.20
C ASN A 70 -29.06 11.90 -3.23
N LEU A 71 -29.62 11.43 -2.10
CA LEU A 71 -28.90 10.55 -1.17
C LEU A 71 -28.48 9.24 -1.84
N GLN A 72 -29.38 8.62 -2.60
CA GLN A 72 -29.08 7.39 -3.34
C GLN A 72 -27.92 7.57 -4.32
N GLU A 73 -27.90 8.68 -5.06
CA GLU A 73 -26.80 9.02 -5.97
C GLU A 73 -25.47 9.16 -5.21
N LYS A 74 -25.46 9.85 -4.07
CA LYS A 74 -24.25 10.00 -3.23
C LYS A 74 -23.77 8.67 -2.66
N ILE A 75 -24.69 7.79 -2.26
CA ILE A 75 -24.37 6.43 -1.81
C ILE A 75 -23.68 5.65 -2.93
N ASP A 76 -24.19 5.73 -4.15
CA ASP A 76 -23.62 4.97 -5.28
C ASP A 76 -22.26 5.54 -5.71
N ILE A 77 -22.08 6.86 -5.68
CA ILE A 77 -20.74 7.48 -5.84
C ILE A 77 -19.77 6.98 -4.76
N SER A 78 -20.20 6.92 -3.51
CA SER A 78 -19.39 6.43 -2.39
C SER A 78 -18.96 4.96 -2.58
N LYS A 79 -19.89 4.09 -2.99
CA LYS A 79 -19.60 2.69 -3.33
C LYS A 79 -18.60 2.56 -4.48
N ASN A 80 -18.76 3.36 -5.53
CA ASN A 80 -17.85 3.37 -6.67
C ASN A 80 -16.43 3.77 -6.23
N ARG A 81 -16.30 4.81 -5.39
CA ARG A 81 -15.00 5.21 -4.84
C ARG A 81 -14.39 4.13 -3.95
N ALA A 82 -15.19 3.49 -3.09
CA ALA A 82 -14.71 2.38 -2.25
C ALA A 82 -14.17 1.20 -3.07
N THR A 83 -14.83 0.89 -4.19
CA THR A 83 -14.40 -0.15 -5.14
C THR A 83 -13.08 0.25 -5.81
N HIS A 84 -12.97 1.49 -6.28
CA HIS A 84 -11.75 2.04 -6.86
C HIS A 84 -10.57 1.98 -5.88
N LEU A 85 -10.78 2.45 -4.64
CA LEU A 85 -9.78 2.41 -3.58
C LEU A 85 -9.30 0.98 -3.28
N SER A 86 -10.20 0.00 -3.29
CA SER A 86 -9.81 -1.40 -3.06
C SER A 86 -8.90 -1.91 -4.18
N LYS A 87 -9.22 -1.61 -5.45
CA LYS A 87 -8.35 -1.96 -6.59
C LYS A 87 -6.98 -1.28 -6.51
N GLU A 88 -6.94 0.00 -6.14
CA GLU A 88 -5.67 0.72 -5.93
C GLU A 88 -4.83 0.05 -4.82
N ILE A 89 -5.44 -0.23 -3.67
CA ILE A 89 -4.79 -0.91 -2.54
C ILE A 89 -4.20 -2.25 -2.97
N ASP A 90 -4.96 -3.07 -3.69
CA ASP A 90 -4.49 -4.36 -4.20
C ASP A 90 -3.30 -4.21 -5.15
N GLY A 91 -3.34 -3.18 -6.02
CA GLY A 91 -2.22 -2.81 -6.89
C GLY A 91 -0.95 -2.48 -6.10
N TYR A 92 -1.06 -1.62 -5.08
CA TYR A 92 0.06 -1.26 -4.21
C TYR A 92 0.62 -2.47 -3.44
N LEU A 93 -0.24 -3.36 -2.94
CA LEU A 93 0.19 -4.60 -2.28
C LEU A 93 0.96 -5.51 -3.25
N GLY A 94 0.48 -5.63 -4.49
CA GLY A 94 1.18 -6.35 -5.55
C GLY A 94 2.57 -5.77 -5.84
N GLU A 95 2.71 -4.44 -5.89
CA GLU A 95 4.01 -3.79 -6.06
C GLU A 95 4.95 -4.00 -4.88
N ILE A 96 4.44 -3.91 -3.65
CA ILE A 96 5.23 -4.19 -2.44
C ILE A 96 5.78 -5.62 -2.48
N ASN A 97 4.95 -6.59 -2.87
CA ASN A 97 5.38 -7.98 -2.99
C ASN A 97 6.48 -8.15 -4.04
N LYS A 98 6.38 -7.46 -5.19
CA LYS A 98 7.47 -7.44 -6.19
C LYS A 98 8.75 -6.85 -5.61
N VAL A 99 8.67 -5.77 -4.83
CA VAL A 99 9.84 -5.15 -4.19
C VAL A 99 10.45 -6.07 -3.15
N ASN A 100 9.65 -6.76 -2.34
CA ASN A 100 10.13 -7.73 -1.34
C ASN A 100 10.91 -8.87 -2.01
N LYS A 101 10.35 -9.49 -3.05
CA LYS A 101 11.05 -10.54 -3.83
C LYS A 101 12.36 -10.05 -4.43
N GLN A 102 12.42 -8.79 -4.88
CA GLN A 102 13.66 -8.19 -5.38
C GLN A 102 14.68 -7.98 -4.25
N GLN A 103 14.24 -7.56 -3.06
CA GLN A 103 15.11 -7.40 -1.89
C GLN A 103 15.73 -8.73 -1.44
N GLU A 104 14.96 -9.82 -1.42
CA GLU A 104 15.46 -11.17 -1.12
C GLU A 104 16.61 -11.55 -2.04
N LYS A 105 16.41 -11.45 -3.36
CA LYS A 105 17.45 -11.72 -4.37
C LYS A 105 18.69 -10.84 -4.20
N ILE A 106 18.50 -9.57 -3.83
CA ILE A 106 19.63 -8.65 -3.58
C ILE A 106 20.41 -9.10 -2.33
N ASN A 107 19.71 -9.46 -1.26
CA ASN A 107 20.33 -9.89 -0.01
C ASN A 107 21.11 -11.20 -0.20
N GLU A 108 20.61 -12.14 -1.00
CA GLU A 108 21.35 -13.34 -1.38
C GLU A 108 22.66 -13.00 -2.10
N LYS A 109 22.63 -12.03 -3.03
CA LYS A 109 23.83 -11.60 -3.75
C LYS A 109 24.84 -10.90 -2.84
N ILE A 110 24.37 -10.09 -1.90
CA ILE A 110 25.23 -9.47 -0.88
C ILE A 110 25.93 -10.56 -0.04
N ARG A 111 25.20 -11.58 0.41
CA ARG A 111 25.77 -12.71 1.17
C ARG A 111 26.81 -13.49 0.36
N LYS A 112 26.53 -13.74 -0.92
CA LYS A 112 27.49 -14.41 -1.82
C LYS A 112 28.76 -13.60 -2.03
N GLU A 113 28.64 -12.30 -2.27
CA GLU A 113 29.81 -11.41 -2.40
C GLU A 113 30.64 -11.37 -1.12
N PHE A 114 29.99 -11.31 0.04
CA PHE A 114 30.65 -11.33 1.34
C PHE A 114 31.49 -12.60 1.51
N PHE A 115 30.89 -13.77 1.27
CA PHE A 115 31.57 -15.07 1.37
C PHE A 115 32.77 -15.20 0.41
N ILE A 116 32.62 -14.73 -0.85
CA ILE A 116 33.73 -14.71 -1.81
C ILE A 116 34.85 -13.80 -1.32
N SER A 117 34.51 -12.64 -0.75
CA SER A 117 35.50 -11.69 -0.25
C SER A 117 36.29 -12.22 0.95
N GLU A 118 35.65 -12.97 1.85
CA GLU A 118 36.30 -13.64 2.97
C GLU A 118 37.26 -14.74 2.48
N LYS A 119 36.78 -15.66 1.63
CA LYS A 119 37.64 -16.69 1.03
C LYS A 119 38.83 -16.10 0.28
N THR A 120 38.63 -14.99 -0.42
CA THR A 120 39.72 -14.32 -1.15
C THR A 120 40.75 -13.72 -0.19
N LYS A 121 40.33 -13.21 0.97
CA LYS A 121 41.27 -12.73 2.01
C LYS A 121 42.05 -13.89 2.62
N GLU A 122 41.36 -14.97 3.01
CA GLU A 122 42.00 -16.18 3.56
C GLU A 122 43.06 -16.74 2.60
N LEU A 123 42.72 -16.84 1.30
CA LEU A 123 43.67 -17.27 0.27
C LEU A 123 44.89 -16.35 0.19
N LYS A 124 44.69 -15.02 0.18
CA LYS A 124 45.79 -14.04 0.14
C LYS A 124 46.70 -14.13 1.37
N GLU A 125 46.12 -14.32 2.55
CA GLU A 125 46.87 -14.48 3.80
C GLU A 125 47.68 -15.78 3.79
N SER A 126 47.10 -16.88 3.30
CA SER A 126 47.80 -18.16 3.16
C SER A 126 48.95 -18.11 2.14
N THR A 127 48.80 -17.37 1.03
CA THR A 127 49.88 -17.17 0.05
C THR A 127 50.99 -16.29 0.60
N ASN A 128 50.65 -15.22 1.33
CA ASN A 128 51.65 -14.34 1.94
C ASN A 128 52.44 -15.03 3.05
N PHE A 129 51.82 -15.98 3.77
CA PHE A 129 52.50 -16.80 4.77
C PHE A 129 53.55 -17.71 4.12
N LYS A 130 53.22 -18.38 3.01
CA LYS A 130 54.17 -19.22 2.27
C LYS A 130 55.36 -18.44 1.70
N VAL A 131 55.16 -17.22 1.21
CA VAL A 131 56.26 -16.42 0.64
C VAL A 131 57.27 -15.98 1.71
N LYS A 132 56.83 -15.73 2.95
CA LYS A 132 57.72 -15.37 4.07
C LYS A 132 58.51 -16.55 4.64
N SER A 133 58.07 -17.79 4.44
CA SER A 133 58.78 -19.00 4.92
C SER A 133 59.87 -19.49 3.97
N TYR A 134 60.03 -18.86 2.80
CA TYR A 134 61.06 -19.22 1.79
C TYR A 134 62.09 -18.08 1.56
N GLN A 135 62.18 -17.10 2.45
CA GLN A 135 63.26 -16.10 2.51
C GLN A 135 64.11 -16.34 3.76
#